data_AF-A0AAX0KPE0-F1
#
_entry.id   AF-A0AAX0KPE0-F1
#
_cell.length_a   1.000
_cell.length_b   1.000
_cell.length_c   1.000
_cell.angle_alpha   90.00
_cell.angle_beta   90.00
_cell.angle_gamma   90.00
#
_symmetry.space_group_name_H-M   'P 1'
#
loop_
_entity.id
_entity.type
_entity.pdbx_description
1 polymer ?
#
loop_
_entity_poly.entity_id
_entity_poly.type
_entity_poly.pdbx_seq_one_letter_code
_entity_poly.pdbx_strand_id
1 'polypeptide(L)'
;MRPPDFDQFLMQIGRINYAWTNTESLLIHLIAGLAGTDKGVATIIHLTLNTTRARLDLVDRLAKRDDCPCAPKACERVLAVSARMKKVSGLRNHFNHCLYAFDEGGGPVRAIQMRIADRKTSLRIGEESVLDSATLAELEAALAEMQAINAEIWAIAKDYGMPL
;
A
#
# COMPACT_ATOMS: atom_id res chain seq x y z
N MET A 1 12.21 21.66 20.78
CA MET A 1 10.74 21.76 20.59
C MET A 1 10.43 21.07 19.27
N ARG A 2 9.47 20.14 19.19
CA ARG A 2 9.14 19.48 17.91
C ARG A 2 8.55 20.50 16.94
N PRO A 3 8.99 20.57 15.67
CA PRO A 3 8.35 21.45 14.70
C PRO A 3 6.88 21.03 14.51
N PRO A 4 5.91 21.97 14.52
CA PRO A 4 4.48 21.65 14.39
C PRO A 4 4.15 20.84 13.12
N ASP A 5 4.94 21.02 12.05
CA ASP A 5 4.78 20.29 10.80
C ASP A 5 5.07 18.78 10.96
N PHE A 6 5.94 18.39 11.90
CA PHE A 6 6.32 16.99 12.09
C PHE A 6 5.19 16.12 12.64
N ASP A 7 4.39 16.65 13.57
CA ASP A 7 3.24 15.93 14.09
C ASP A 7 2.19 15.71 12.98
N GLN A 8 2.09 16.63 12.02
CA GLN A 8 1.25 16.46 10.83
C GLN A 8 1.77 15.32 9.93
N PHE A 9 3.08 15.22 9.70
CA PHE A 9 3.67 14.09 8.98
C PHE A 9 3.37 12.74 9.66
N LEU A 10 3.60 12.64 10.97
CA LEU A 10 3.33 11.42 11.73
C LEU A 10 1.85 11.04 11.66
N MET A 11 0.95 12.02 11.75
CA MET A 11 -0.49 11.81 11.59
C MET A 11 -0.84 11.23 10.22
N GLN A 12 -0.27 11.78 9.13
CA GLN A 12 -0.54 11.27 7.78
C GLN A 12 0.01 9.87 7.56
N ILE A 13 1.23 9.57 8.05
CA ILE A 13 1.80 8.22 8.00
C ILE A 13 0.90 7.23 8.75
N GLY A 14 0.41 7.60 9.93
CA GLY A 14 -0.53 6.80 10.70
C GLY A 14 -1.83 6.52 9.94
N ARG A 15 -2.40 7.54 9.29
CA ARG A 15 -3.61 7.41 8.45
C ARG A 15 -3.40 6.49 7.26
N ILE A 16 -2.28 6.61 6.56
CA ILE A 16 -1.94 5.72 5.44
C ILE A 16 -1.80 4.27 5.93
N ASN A 17 -1.14 4.04 7.05
CA ASN A 17 -0.98 2.70 7.62
C ASN A 17 -2.34 2.08 7.98
N TYR A 18 -3.22 2.85 8.61
CA TYR A 18 -4.58 2.40 8.90
C TYR A 18 -5.39 2.09 7.63
N ALA A 19 -5.42 3.03 6.69
CA ALA A 19 -6.14 2.88 5.42
C ALA A 19 -5.62 1.67 4.62
N TRP A 20 -4.30 1.45 4.64
CA TRP A 20 -3.66 0.28 4.05
C TRP A 20 -4.18 -1.01 4.63
N THR A 21 -4.07 -1.21 5.95
CA THR A 21 -4.48 -2.46 6.60
C THR A 21 -5.97 -2.75 6.36
N ASN A 22 -6.83 -1.74 6.44
CA ASN A 22 -8.25 -1.90 6.15
C ASN A 22 -8.51 -2.32 4.69
N THR A 23 -7.81 -1.68 3.74
CA THR A 23 -7.96 -1.99 2.31
C THR A 23 -7.38 -3.35 1.94
N GLU A 24 -6.28 -3.74 2.58
CA GLU A 24 -5.66 -5.05 2.38
C GLU A 24 -6.59 -6.20 2.78
N SER A 25 -7.36 -6.04 3.87
CA SER A 25 -8.36 -7.03 4.28
C SER A 25 -9.43 -7.27 3.23
N LEU A 26 -9.74 -6.29 2.37
CA LEU A 26 -10.72 -6.46 1.30
C LEU A 26 -10.24 -7.40 0.18
N LEU A 27 -8.93 -7.71 0.11
CA LEU A 27 -8.42 -8.72 -0.82
C LEU A 27 -9.08 -10.09 -0.60
N ILE A 28 -9.65 -10.36 0.57
CA ILE A 28 -10.42 -11.58 0.84
C ILE A 28 -11.57 -11.73 -0.16
N HIS A 29 -12.29 -10.65 -0.48
CA HIS A 29 -13.41 -10.68 -1.43
C HIS A 29 -12.92 -10.98 -2.85
N LEU A 30 -11.81 -10.37 -3.24
CA LEU A 30 -11.19 -10.62 -4.55
C LEU A 30 -10.70 -12.06 -4.66
N ILE A 31 -10.03 -12.58 -3.61
CA ILE A 31 -9.58 -13.98 -3.57
C ILE A 31 -10.77 -14.93 -3.67
N ALA A 32 -11.85 -14.68 -2.91
CA ALA A 32 -13.06 -15.51 -2.94
C ALA A 32 -13.66 -15.56 -4.34
N GLY A 33 -13.88 -14.40 -4.96
CA GLY A 33 -14.43 -14.29 -6.32
C GLY A 33 -13.55 -14.97 -7.36
N LEU A 34 -12.26 -14.62 -7.40
CA LEU A 34 -11.34 -15.10 -8.45
C LEU A 34 -10.97 -16.58 -8.31
N ALA A 35 -10.99 -17.12 -7.08
CA ALA A 35 -10.74 -18.55 -6.85
C ALA A 35 -12.02 -19.40 -6.94
N GLY A 36 -13.20 -18.78 -7.03
CA GLY A 36 -14.48 -19.49 -7.05
C GLY A 36 -14.78 -20.20 -5.73
N THR A 37 -14.44 -19.57 -4.61
CA THR A 37 -14.60 -20.15 -3.26
C THR A 37 -15.36 -19.22 -2.33
N ASP A 38 -15.73 -19.70 -1.14
CA ASP A 38 -16.40 -18.88 -0.14
C ASP A 38 -15.44 -17.95 0.62
N LYS A 39 -16.01 -17.00 1.34
CA LYS A 39 -15.26 -16.02 2.14
C LYS A 39 -14.41 -16.67 3.24
N GLY A 40 -14.85 -17.79 3.81
CA GLY A 40 -14.12 -18.52 4.84
C GLY A 40 -12.81 -19.11 4.32
N VAL A 41 -12.87 -19.82 3.19
CA VAL A 41 -11.70 -20.37 2.51
C VAL A 41 -10.76 -19.24 2.06
N ALA A 42 -11.30 -18.18 1.47
CA ALA A 42 -10.50 -17.02 1.07
C ALA A 42 -9.80 -16.33 2.26
N THR A 43 -10.44 -16.30 3.44
CA THR A 43 -9.85 -15.78 4.67
C THR A 43 -8.68 -16.65 5.13
N ILE A 44 -8.82 -17.98 5.09
CA ILE A 44 -7.73 -18.91 5.41
C ILE A 44 -6.54 -18.68 4.47
N ILE A 45 -6.79 -18.55 3.17
CA ILE A 45 -5.74 -18.23 2.18
C ILE A 45 -5.06 -16.91 2.51
N HIS A 46 -5.82 -15.86 2.78
CA HIS A 46 -5.30 -14.53 3.13
C HIS A 46 -4.40 -14.56 4.39
N LEU A 47 -4.83 -15.28 5.43
CA LEU A 47 -4.06 -15.45 6.67
C LEU A 47 -2.79 -16.29 6.47
N THR A 48 -2.82 -17.24 5.54
CA THR A 48 -1.66 -18.09 5.22
C THR A 48 -0.57 -17.32 4.46
N LEU A 49 -0.96 -16.35 3.64
CA LEU A 49 -0.02 -15.50 2.91
C LEU A 49 0.53 -14.41 3.83
N ASN A 50 1.75 -14.62 4.32
CA ASN A 50 2.39 -13.79 5.35
C ASN A 50 2.82 -12.38 4.90
N THR A 51 2.70 -12.04 3.61
CA THR A 51 3.08 -10.72 3.09
C THR A 51 2.03 -10.16 2.14
N THR A 52 1.86 -8.84 2.15
CA THR A 52 0.95 -8.18 1.21
C THR A 52 1.36 -8.41 -0.24
N ARG A 53 2.67 -8.50 -0.51
CA ARG A 53 3.17 -8.84 -1.85
C ARG A 53 2.65 -10.21 -2.30
N ALA A 54 2.77 -11.24 -1.46
CA ALA A 54 2.27 -12.57 -1.80
C ALA A 54 0.75 -12.59 -2.04
N ARG A 55 -0.02 -11.82 -1.25
CA ARG A 55 -1.47 -11.66 -1.44
C ARG A 55 -1.81 -11.00 -2.77
N LEU A 56 -1.15 -9.89 -3.12
CA LEU A 56 -1.34 -9.20 -4.40
C LEU A 56 -0.89 -10.05 -5.59
N ASP A 57 0.20 -10.80 -5.45
CA ASP A 57 0.66 -11.71 -6.50
C ASP A 57 -0.29 -12.89 -6.71
N LEU A 58 -0.92 -13.40 -5.64
CA LEU A 58 -1.99 -14.38 -5.76
C LEU A 58 -3.18 -13.79 -6.54
N VAL A 59 -3.65 -12.61 -6.16
CA VAL A 59 -4.77 -11.92 -6.84
C VAL A 59 -4.47 -11.72 -8.33
N ASP A 60 -3.27 -11.25 -8.67
CA ASP A 60 -2.84 -11.08 -10.07
C ASP A 60 -2.85 -12.40 -10.84
N ARG A 61 -2.35 -13.48 -10.21
CA ARG A 61 -2.28 -14.80 -10.84
C ARG A 61 -3.67 -15.39 -11.05
N LEU A 62 -4.57 -15.27 -10.05
CA LEU A 62 -5.95 -15.74 -10.16
C LEU A 62 -6.71 -15.00 -11.26
N ALA A 63 -6.54 -13.68 -11.36
CA ALA A 63 -7.20 -12.85 -12.38
C ALA A 63 -6.69 -13.12 -13.82
N LYS A 64 -5.52 -13.73 -13.98
CA LYS A 64 -4.92 -14.07 -15.27
C LYS A 64 -5.18 -15.50 -15.73
N ARG A 65 -5.92 -16.29 -14.95
CA ARG A 65 -6.27 -17.66 -15.32
C ARG A 65 -7.22 -17.66 -16.51
N ASP A 66 -6.99 -18.55 -17.46
CA ASP A 66 -7.90 -18.75 -18.60
C ASP A 66 -9.29 -19.25 -18.16
N ASP A 67 -9.33 -20.02 -17.07
CA ASP A 67 -10.54 -20.59 -16.45
C ASP A 67 -11.05 -19.76 -15.24
N CYS A 68 -10.72 -18.47 -15.19
CA CYS A 68 -11.18 -17.60 -14.10
C CYS A 68 -12.73 -17.55 -14.06
N PRO A 69 -13.38 -17.78 -12.90
CA PRO A 69 -14.83 -17.75 -12.79
C PRO A 69 -15.42 -16.34 -12.95
N CYS A 70 -14.61 -15.29 -12.81
CA CYS A 70 -15.04 -13.91 -12.98
C CYS A 70 -15.03 -13.49 -14.45
N ALA A 71 -15.91 -12.56 -14.81
CA ALA A 71 -15.93 -11.99 -16.16
C ALA A 71 -14.59 -11.28 -16.47
N PRO A 72 -14.10 -11.28 -17.74
CA PRO A 72 -12.82 -10.65 -18.09
C PRO A 72 -12.69 -9.20 -17.64
N LYS A 73 -13.80 -8.44 -17.67
CA LYS A 73 -13.82 -7.05 -17.21
C LYS A 73 -13.56 -6.90 -15.71
N ALA A 74 -14.03 -7.85 -14.90
CA ALA A 74 -13.73 -7.89 -13.48
C ALA A 74 -12.23 -8.12 -13.26
N CYS A 75 -11.64 -9.06 -13.99
CA CYS A 75 -10.21 -9.36 -13.93
C CYS A 75 -9.34 -8.14 -14.32
N GLU A 76 -9.72 -7.42 -15.37
CA GLU A 76 -9.05 -6.16 -15.75
C GLU A 76 -9.06 -5.13 -14.62
N ARG A 77 -10.22 -4.91 -14.00
CA ARG A 77 -10.37 -3.95 -12.88
C ARG A 77 -9.56 -4.38 -11.67
N VAL A 78 -9.58 -5.66 -11.33
CA VAL A 78 -8.77 -6.25 -10.25
C VAL A 78 -7.28 -6.01 -10.50
N LEU A 79 -6.79 -6.30 -11.70
CA LEU A 79 -5.38 -6.10 -12.06
C LEU A 79 -4.97 -4.62 -11.97
N ALA A 80 -5.85 -3.70 -12.40
CA ALA A 80 -5.63 -2.27 -12.27
C ALA A 80 -5.53 -1.83 -10.80
N VAL A 81 -6.43 -2.31 -9.94
CA VAL A 81 -6.41 -2.06 -8.49
C VAL A 81 -5.13 -2.62 -7.85
N SER A 82 -4.76 -3.86 -8.16
CA SER A 82 -3.54 -4.49 -7.64
C SER A 82 -2.29 -3.69 -8.02
N ALA A 83 -2.19 -3.23 -9.26
CA ALA A 83 -1.07 -2.39 -9.71
C ALA A 83 -1.00 -1.06 -8.94
N ARG A 84 -2.15 -0.43 -8.66
CA ARG A 84 -2.24 0.80 -7.86
C ARG A 84 -1.83 0.57 -6.41
N MET A 85 -2.30 -0.52 -5.78
CA MET A 85 -1.89 -0.91 -4.42
C MET A 85 -0.37 -1.12 -4.34
N LYS A 86 0.24 -1.81 -5.32
CA LYS A 86 1.70 -2.03 -5.36
C LYS A 86 2.48 -0.71 -5.37
N LYS A 87 1.99 0.32 -6.08
CA LYS A 87 2.61 1.65 -6.09
C LYS A 87 2.56 2.31 -4.71
N VAL A 88 1.39 2.35 -4.08
CA VAL A 88 1.24 2.97 -2.75
C VAL A 88 2.02 2.20 -1.67
N SER A 89 2.15 0.87 -1.80
CA SER A 89 2.99 0.05 -0.91
C SER A 89 4.44 0.54 -0.87
N GLY A 90 4.99 0.93 -2.03
CA GLY A 90 6.35 1.44 -2.12
C GLY A 90 6.55 2.69 -1.27
N LEU A 91 5.61 3.63 -1.37
CA LEU A 91 5.61 4.88 -0.63
C LEU A 91 5.43 4.66 0.88
N ARG A 92 4.45 3.83 1.26
CA ARG A 92 4.24 3.44 2.66
C ARG A 92 5.50 2.83 3.27
N ASN A 93 6.14 1.90 2.56
CA ASN A 93 7.35 1.24 3.02
C ASN A 93 8.52 2.23 3.12
N HIS A 94 8.61 3.20 2.21
CA HIS A 94 9.61 4.25 2.31
C HIS A 94 9.50 5.00 3.64
N PHE A 95 8.35 5.61 3.95
CA PHE A 95 8.19 6.43 5.15
C PHE A 95 8.18 5.65 6.48
N ASN A 96 7.74 4.39 6.48
CA ASN A 96 7.81 3.54 7.68
C ASN A 96 9.22 3.04 8.02
N HIS A 97 10.15 3.07 7.07
CA HIS A 97 11.52 2.56 7.24
C HIS A 97 12.59 3.66 7.13
N CYS A 98 12.21 4.93 7.20
CA CYS A 98 13.13 6.06 7.29
C CYS A 98 13.53 6.36 8.74
N LEU A 99 14.72 6.93 8.94
CA LEU A 99 15.13 7.52 10.21
C LEU A 99 14.72 9.00 10.23
N TYR A 100 14.11 9.46 11.31
CA TYR A 100 13.76 10.87 11.49
C TYR A 100 14.82 11.53 12.38
N ALA A 101 15.53 12.54 11.86
CA ALA A 101 16.54 13.28 12.58
C ALA A 101 16.09 14.71 12.87
N PHE A 102 16.44 15.18 14.07
CA PHE A 102 16.11 16.53 14.55
C PHE A 102 17.42 17.27 14.81
N ASP A 103 17.49 18.53 14.39
CA ASP A 103 18.62 19.41 14.72
C ASP A 103 18.49 19.89 16.18
N GLU A 104 19.61 19.92 16.92
CA GLU A 104 19.67 20.30 18.34
C GLU A 104 19.16 21.74 18.59
N GLY A 105 19.14 22.59 17.56
CA GLY A 105 18.62 23.96 17.60
C GLY A 105 17.12 24.15 17.31
N GLY A 106 16.36 23.09 17.03
CA GLY A 106 14.94 23.21 16.61
C GLY A 106 14.75 23.63 15.14
N GLY A 107 15.74 23.35 14.29
CA GLY A 107 15.65 23.52 12.84
C GLY A 107 14.68 22.53 12.16
N PRO A 108 14.45 22.66 10.84
CA PRO A 108 13.51 21.82 10.09
C PRO A 108 13.83 20.33 10.25
N VAL A 109 12.78 19.49 10.37
CA VAL A 109 12.95 18.04 10.50
C VAL A 109 13.53 17.47 9.22
N ARG A 110 14.64 16.74 9.33
CA ARG A 110 15.26 16.03 8.21
C ARG A 110 14.91 14.56 8.32
N ALA A 111 14.35 13.97 7.26
CA ALA A 111 14.25 12.52 7.15
C ALA A 111 15.58 12.03 6.59
N ILE A 112 16.34 11.31 7.40
CA ILE A 112 17.54 10.62 6.93
C ILE A 112 17.08 9.26 6.40
N GLN A 113 16.99 9.13 5.08
CA GLN A 113 16.73 7.83 4.49
C GLN A 113 17.98 6.97 4.65
N MET A 114 17.94 6.01 5.58
CA MET A 114 18.99 4.99 5.74
C MET A 114 18.95 3.94 4.62
N ARG A 115 18.81 4.35 3.36
CA ARG A 115 19.00 3.41 2.25
C ARG A 115 20.50 3.32 2.00
N ILE A 116 21.11 2.21 2.40
CA ILE A 116 22.41 1.80 1.86
C ILE A 116 22.17 1.55 0.37
N ALA A 117 22.52 2.54 -0.46
CA ALA A 117 22.51 2.37 -1.91
C ALA A 117 23.82 1.68 -2.30
N ASP A 118 23.78 0.36 -2.44
CA ASP A 118 24.89 -0.41 -2.98
C ASP A 118 24.99 -0.15 -4.49
N ARG A 119 25.92 0.73 -4.88
CA ARG A 119 26.38 0.86 -6.26
C ARG A 119 27.79 0.31 -6.34
N LYS A 120 28.13 -0.31 -7.49
CA LYS A 120 29.40 -1.02 -7.80
C LYS A 120 30.72 -0.33 -7.36
N THR A 121 30.72 0.95 -7.01
CA THR A 121 31.91 1.73 -6.65
C THR A 121 31.79 2.60 -5.39
N SER A 122 30.65 2.64 -4.68
CA SER A 122 30.55 3.40 -3.42
C SER A 122 29.32 3.04 -2.57
N LEU A 123 29.52 2.84 -1.27
CA LEU A 123 28.47 2.81 -0.25
C LEU A 123 28.10 4.27 0.11
N ARG A 124 26.94 4.77 -0.33
CA ARG A 124 26.38 6.02 0.22
C ARG A 124 25.40 5.69 1.33
N ILE A 125 25.69 6.20 2.53
CA ILE A 125 24.80 6.19 3.68
C ILE A 125 24.01 7.50 3.63
N GLY A 126 22.68 7.44 3.73
CA GLY A 126 21.86 8.63 3.98
C GLY A 126 21.58 9.45 2.74
N GLU A 127 20.55 9.09 1.97
CA GLU A 127 19.89 10.11 1.15
C GLU A 127 19.05 10.94 2.13
N GLU A 128 19.52 12.14 2.45
CA GLU A 128 18.84 13.05 3.36
C GLU A 128 17.76 13.80 2.56
N SER A 129 16.49 13.52 2.85
CA SER A 129 15.36 14.26 2.29
C SER A 129 14.79 15.18 3.36
N VAL A 130 14.57 16.44 2.98
CA VAL A 130 13.88 17.40 3.85
C VAL A 130 12.40 17.08 3.81
N LEU A 131 11.78 16.89 4.97
CA LEU A 131 10.32 16.77 5.05
C LEU A 131 9.72 18.16 4.83
N ASP A 132 9.18 18.38 3.64
CA ASP A 132 8.64 19.66 3.20
C ASP A 132 7.16 19.53 2.78
N SER A 133 6.55 20.66 2.41
CA SER A 133 5.17 20.68 1.96
C SER A 133 4.91 19.79 0.74
N ALA A 134 5.90 19.55 -0.12
CA ALA A 134 5.77 18.63 -1.24
C ALA A 134 5.66 17.17 -0.78
N THR A 135 6.48 16.77 0.20
CA THR A 135 6.40 15.46 0.85
C THR A 135 5.03 15.24 1.51
N LEU A 136 4.51 16.27 2.16
CA LEU A 136 3.19 16.20 2.80
C LEU A 136 2.07 16.03 1.76
N ALA A 137 2.13 16.77 0.64
CA ALA A 137 1.20 16.63 -0.46
C ALA A 137 1.25 15.22 -1.09
N GLU A 138 2.43 14.61 -1.16
CA GLU A 138 2.59 13.23 -1.65
C GLU A 138 1.91 12.22 -0.72
N LEU A 139 2.06 12.37 0.60
CA LEU A 139 1.36 11.55 1.60
C LEU A 139 -0.17 11.71 1.50
N GLU A 140 -0.66 12.94 1.33
CA GLU A 140 -2.08 13.22 1.17
C GLU A 140 -2.64 12.59 -0.11
N ALA A 141 -1.92 12.69 -1.22
CA ALA A 141 -2.29 12.05 -2.48
C ALA A 141 -2.31 10.51 -2.34
N ALA A 142 -1.34 9.93 -1.65
CA ALA A 142 -1.31 8.49 -1.39
C ALA A 142 -2.48 8.03 -0.50
N LEU A 143 -2.87 8.81 0.50
CA LEU A 143 -4.03 8.53 1.34
C LEU A 143 -5.34 8.57 0.52
N ALA A 144 -5.52 9.60 -0.31
CA ALA A 144 -6.67 9.71 -1.19
C ALA A 144 -6.74 8.53 -2.18
N GLU A 145 -5.59 8.14 -2.74
CA GLU A 145 -5.49 6.97 -3.62
C GLU A 145 -5.86 5.68 -2.89
N MET A 146 -5.45 5.49 -1.64
CA MET A 146 -5.88 4.34 -0.84
C MET A 146 -7.38 4.29 -0.59
N GLN A 147 -8.01 5.44 -0.34
CA GLN A 147 -9.46 5.53 -0.18
C GLN A 147 -10.19 5.18 -1.49
N ALA A 148 -9.67 5.66 -2.63
CA ALA A 148 -10.21 5.33 -3.95
C ALA A 148 -10.06 3.84 -4.28
N ILE A 149 -8.91 3.23 -3.96
CA ILE A 149 -8.67 1.79 -4.09
C ILE A 149 -9.67 1.00 -3.22
N ASN A 150 -9.88 1.41 -1.97
CA ASN A 150 -10.82 0.76 -1.07
C ASN A 150 -12.24 0.73 -1.64
N ALA A 151 -12.73 1.90 -2.07
CA ALA A 151 -14.04 2.03 -2.68
C ALA A 151 -14.17 1.20 -3.97
N GLU A 152 -13.12 1.17 -4.80
CA GLU A 152 -13.10 0.39 -6.04
C GLU A 152 -13.14 -1.12 -5.77
N ILE A 153 -12.45 -1.63 -4.74
CA ILE A 153 -12.53 -3.05 -4.36
C ILE A 153 -13.97 -3.42 -3.96
N TRP A 154 -14.63 -2.59 -3.16
CA TRP A 154 -16.03 -2.79 -2.80
C TRP A 154 -16.95 -2.77 -4.04
N ALA A 155 -16.72 -1.82 -4.95
CA ALA A 155 -17.48 -1.73 -6.19
C ALA A 155 -17.30 -2.98 -7.06
N ILE A 156 -16.06 -3.44 -7.27
CA ILE A 156 -15.76 -4.68 -8.00
C ILE A 156 -16.49 -5.86 -7.34
N ALA A 157 -16.35 -6.01 -6.03
CA ALA A 157 -16.94 -7.14 -5.32
C ALA A 157 -18.48 -7.15 -5.46
N LYS A 158 -19.12 -5.98 -5.40
CA LYS A 158 -20.57 -5.84 -5.58
C LYS A 158 -21.01 -6.04 -7.03
N ASP A 159 -20.37 -5.36 -7.97
CA ASP A 159 -20.75 -5.36 -9.40
C ASP A 159 -20.64 -6.74 -10.04
N TYR A 160 -19.69 -7.55 -9.58
CA TYR A 160 -19.42 -8.88 -10.12
C TYR A 160 -19.82 -10.03 -9.17
N GLY A 161 -20.59 -9.73 -8.11
CA GLY A 161 -21.15 -10.75 -7.22
C GLY A 161 -20.11 -11.58 -6.47
N MET A 162 -18.96 -10.99 -6.14
CA MET A 162 -17.96 -11.65 -5.31
C MET A 162 -18.47 -11.78 -3.86
N PRO A 163 -18.11 -12.84 -3.12
CA PRO A 163 -18.55 -13.04 -1.73
C PRO A 163 -18.16 -11.87 -0.81
N LEU A 164 -19.13 -11.32 -0.06
CA LEU A 164 -18.99 -10.19 0.88
C LEU A 164 -19.01 -10.61 2.35
#